data_AF-A0A7V9RLE1-F1
#
_entry.id   AF-A0A7V9RLE1-F1
#
_cell.length_a   1.000
_cell.length_b   1.000
_cell.length_c   1.000
_cell.angle_alpha   90.00
_cell.angle_beta   90.00
_cell.angle_gamma   90.00
#
_symmetry.space_group_name_H-M   'P 1'
#
loop_
_entity.id
_entity.type
_entity.pdbx_description
1 polymer ?
#
loop_
_entity_poly.entity_id
_entity_poly.type
_entity_poly.pdbx_seq_one_letter_code
_entity_poly.pdbx_strand_id
1 'polypeptide(L)'
;ETAVDLSPNFALGHYMLAFVNATSGDPRAAIGSSDHSRHLSPFDPLLFGMLGTRAMALIRLGQFEEAADWAVKAAARPNAHVHILAIAAHCLALAGRIDEALAFTAQIHKTLPGYQLNDFFSAFRFSPDAQSLYRQGAQQIGMA
;
A
#
# COMPACT_ATOMS: atom_id res chain seq x y z
N GLU A 1 -31.73 -11.87 8.78
CA GLU A 1 -31.18 -13.20 8.46
C GLU A 1 -30.03 -13.00 7.47
N THR A 2 -28.86 -12.59 7.98
CA THR A 2 -27.67 -12.28 7.18
C THR A 2 -26.87 -13.55 7.01
N ALA A 3 -27.18 -14.25 5.93
CA ALA A 3 -26.48 -15.46 5.54
C ALA A 3 -25.02 -15.13 5.17
N VAL A 4 -24.13 -15.97 5.70
CA VAL A 4 -22.75 -16.23 5.28
C VAL A 4 -21.74 -15.13 5.61
N ASP A 5 -21.26 -15.15 6.86
CA ASP A 5 -19.83 -14.95 7.15
C ASP A 5 -19.05 -15.92 6.26
N LEU A 6 -18.75 -15.49 5.03
CA LEU A 6 -17.74 -16.13 4.21
C LEU A 6 -16.50 -16.21 5.07
N SER A 7 -16.05 -17.43 5.33
CA SER A 7 -14.99 -17.72 6.29
C SER A 7 -13.88 -16.66 6.14
N PRO A 8 -13.54 -15.90 7.19
CA PRO A 8 -12.52 -14.85 7.12
C PRO A 8 -11.22 -15.34 6.46
N ASN A 9 -10.94 -16.64 6.55
CA ASN A 9 -9.86 -17.35 5.87
C ASN A 9 -9.87 -17.19 4.35
N PHE A 10 -11.04 -17.10 3.71
CA PHE A 10 -11.18 -16.94 2.27
C PHE A 10 -10.82 -15.51 1.83
N ALA A 11 -11.35 -14.49 2.52
CA ALA A 11 -10.98 -13.10 2.29
C ALA A 11 -9.48 -12.86 2.54
N LEU A 12 -8.95 -13.41 3.63
CA LEU A 12 -7.52 -13.31 3.97
C LEU A 12 -6.64 -13.99 2.91
N GLY A 13 -7.04 -15.15 2.39
CA GLY A 13 -6.32 -15.83 1.31
C GLY A 13 -6.21 -14.98 0.05
N HIS A 14 -7.31 -14.33 -0.35
CA HIS A 14 -7.31 -13.39 -1.47
C HIS A 14 -6.44 -12.15 -1.20
N TYR A 15 -6.42 -11.64 0.03
CA TYR A 15 -5.53 -10.56 0.42
C TYR A 15 -4.04 -10.97 0.34
N MET A 16 -3.67 -12.12 0.87
CA MET A 16 -2.29 -12.61 0.82
C MET A 16 -1.82 -12.83 -0.63
N LEU A 17 -2.69 -13.41 -1.47
CA LEU A 17 -2.42 -13.56 -2.90
C LEU A 17 -2.25 -12.21 -3.60
N ALA A 18 -3.12 -11.25 -3.27
CA ALA A 18 -3.01 -9.89 -3.78
C ALA A 18 -1.68 -9.25 -3.38
N PHE A 19 -1.27 -9.42 -2.13
CA PHE A 19 -0.02 -8.85 -1.60
C PHE A 19 1.20 -9.39 -2.32
N VAL A 20 1.31 -10.72 -2.48
CA VAL A 20 2.42 -11.35 -3.23
C VAL A 20 2.45 -10.86 -4.69
N ASN A 21 1.27 -10.81 -5.34
CA ASN A 21 1.19 -10.33 -6.71
C ASN A 21 1.54 -8.84 -6.85
N ALA A 22 1.19 -8.02 -5.86
CA ALA A 22 1.51 -6.59 -5.85
C ALA A 22 3.02 -6.37 -5.69
N THR A 23 3.72 -7.13 -4.84
CA THR A 23 5.14 -6.89 -4.58
C THR A 23 6.06 -7.49 -5.65
N SER A 24 5.77 -8.71 -6.12
CA SER A 24 6.68 -9.45 -7.02
C SER A 24 5.99 -10.19 -8.18
N GLY A 25 4.68 -10.42 -8.14
CA GLY A 25 3.93 -11.13 -9.18
C GLY A 25 3.24 -10.24 -10.22
N ASP A 26 2.05 -10.62 -10.67
CA ASP A 26 1.26 -9.86 -11.66
C ASP A 26 0.46 -8.73 -10.97
N PRO A 27 0.79 -7.44 -11.21
CA PRO A 27 0.09 -6.34 -10.56
C PRO A 27 -1.40 -6.25 -10.97
N ARG A 28 -1.82 -6.70 -12.15
CA ARG A 28 -3.25 -6.69 -12.52
C ARG A 28 -4.02 -7.74 -11.74
N ALA A 29 -3.46 -8.93 -11.59
CA ALA A 29 -4.05 -9.98 -10.76
C ALA A 29 -4.14 -9.56 -9.27
N ALA A 30 -3.17 -8.77 -8.80
CA ALA A 30 -3.16 -8.21 -7.45
C ALA A 30 -4.38 -7.32 -7.19
N ILE A 31 -4.71 -6.44 -8.14
CA ILE A 31 -5.88 -5.54 -8.05
C ILE A 31 -7.17 -6.35 -7.93
N GLY A 32 -7.37 -7.33 -8.82
CA GLY A 32 -8.57 -8.17 -8.80
C GLY A 32 -8.71 -8.96 -7.50
N SER A 33 -7.60 -9.52 -6.99
CA SER A 33 -7.59 -10.28 -5.73
C SER A 33 -7.85 -9.40 -4.51
N SER A 34 -7.31 -8.17 -4.49
CA SER A 34 -7.57 -7.19 -3.43
C SER A 34 -9.03 -6.73 -3.41
N ASP A 35 -9.60 -6.44 -4.59
CA ASP A 35 -11.02 -6.06 -4.70
C ASP A 35 -11.95 -7.18 -4.24
N HIS A 36 -11.63 -8.42 -4.62
CA HIS A 36 -12.41 -9.57 -4.20
C HIS A 36 -12.36 -9.76 -2.68
N SER A 37 -11.16 -9.71 -2.09
CA SER A 37 -10.98 -9.77 -0.63
C SER A 37 -11.81 -8.71 0.10
N ARG A 38 -11.77 -7.47 -0.38
CA ARG A 38 -12.52 -6.34 0.19
C ARG A 38 -14.04 -6.47 0.03
N HIS A 39 -14.51 -7.05 -1.08
CA HIS A 39 -15.93 -7.33 -1.29
C HIS A 39 -16.44 -8.42 -0.34
N LEU A 40 -15.61 -9.44 -0.06
CA LEU A 40 -15.94 -10.53 0.86
C LEU A 40 -15.97 -10.07 2.33
N SER A 41 -15.08 -9.14 2.71
CA SER A 41 -14.95 -8.67 4.10
C SER A 41 -14.82 -7.13 4.16
N PRO A 42 -15.90 -6.37 3.94
CA PRO A 42 -15.84 -4.90 3.89
C PRO A 42 -15.57 -4.24 5.24
N PHE A 43 -15.75 -4.95 6.36
CA PHE A 43 -15.52 -4.47 7.72
C PHE A 43 -14.25 -5.08 8.35
N ASP A 44 -13.39 -5.70 7.54
CA ASP A 44 -12.19 -6.37 8.01
C ASP A 44 -11.21 -5.41 8.72
N PRO A 45 -10.65 -5.78 9.89
CA PRO A 45 -9.59 -5.02 10.52
C PRO A 45 -8.34 -4.82 9.63
N LEU A 46 -8.11 -5.70 8.65
CA LEU A 46 -6.99 -5.64 7.69
C LEU A 46 -7.33 -4.87 6.40
N LEU A 47 -8.46 -4.16 6.36
CA LEU A 47 -8.87 -3.37 5.19
C LEU A 47 -7.78 -2.38 4.75
N PHE A 48 -7.01 -1.81 5.69
CA PHE A 48 -5.86 -0.96 5.38
C PHE A 48 -4.84 -1.67 4.48
N GLY A 49 -4.59 -2.96 4.75
CA GLY A 49 -3.66 -3.78 3.98
C GLY A 49 -4.19 -4.03 2.59
N MET A 50 -5.47 -4.38 2.44
CA MET A 50 -6.09 -4.62 1.13
C MET A 50 -5.98 -3.37 0.23
N LEU A 51 -6.31 -2.20 0.79
CA LEU A 51 -6.21 -0.92 0.09
C LEU A 51 -4.76 -0.58 -0.28
N GLY A 52 -3.83 -0.76 0.66
CA GLY A 52 -2.39 -0.55 0.43
C GLY A 52 -1.82 -1.48 -0.64
N THR A 53 -2.21 -2.75 -0.63
CA THR A 53 -1.83 -3.74 -1.66
C THR A 53 -2.29 -3.33 -3.05
N ARG A 54 -3.51 -2.80 -3.18
CA ARG A 54 -3.98 -2.26 -4.45
C ARG A 54 -3.13 -1.07 -4.89
N ALA A 55 -2.81 -0.15 -4.00
CA ALA A 55 -1.95 1.00 -4.32
C ALA A 55 -0.55 0.58 -4.80
N MET A 56 0.07 -0.40 -4.14
CA MET A 56 1.37 -0.95 -4.56
C MET A 56 1.32 -1.56 -5.97
N ALA A 57 0.23 -2.24 -6.31
CA ALA A 57 0.03 -2.80 -7.64
C ALA A 57 -0.16 -1.70 -8.71
N LEU A 58 -0.89 -0.64 -8.38
CA LEU A 58 -1.10 0.51 -9.28
C LEU A 58 0.20 1.27 -9.57
N ILE A 59 1.11 1.43 -8.59
CA ILE A 59 2.47 1.96 -8.81
C ILE A 59 3.18 1.16 -9.91
N ARG A 60 3.15 -0.17 -9.82
CA ARG A 60 3.83 -1.04 -10.80
C ARG A 60 3.22 -0.98 -12.20
N LEU A 61 1.97 -0.52 -12.30
CA LEU A 61 1.30 -0.26 -13.58
C LEU A 61 1.51 1.18 -14.07
N GLY A 62 2.25 2.02 -13.35
CA GLY A 62 2.45 3.43 -13.68
C GLY A 62 1.22 4.31 -13.42
N GLN A 63 0.21 3.78 -12.71
CA GLN A 63 -1.04 4.49 -12.42
C GLN A 63 -0.93 5.27 -11.09
N PHE A 64 -0.03 6.25 -11.06
CA PHE A 64 0.39 6.90 -9.80
C PHE A 64 -0.72 7.70 -9.11
N GLU A 65 -1.56 8.42 -9.86
CA GLU A 65 -2.68 9.17 -9.29
C GLU A 65 -3.69 8.26 -8.58
N GLU A 66 -4.10 7.18 -9.24
CA GLU A 66 -5.01 6.21 -8.61
C GLU A 66 -4.33 5.53 -7.41
N ALA A 67 -3.03 5.22 -7.51
CA ALA A 67 -2.27 4.65 -6.41
C ALA A 67 -2.29 5.57 -5.17
N ALA A 68 -2.08 6.88 -5.37
CA ALA A 68 -2.13 7.87 -4.30
C ALA A 68 -3.50 7.88 -3.60
N ASP A 69 -4.58 7.91 -4.37
CA ASP A 69 -5.94 7.93 -3.81
C ASP A 69 -6.25 6.67 -2.99
N TRP A 70 -5.82 5.49 -3.44
CA TRP A 70 -5.99 4.25 -2.68
C TRP A 70 -5.10 4.20 -1.44
N ALA A 71 -3.87 4.67 -1.53
CA ALA A 71 -2.94 4.68 -0.41
C ALA A 71 -3.37 5.65 0.70
N VAL A 72 -3.92 6.82 0.36
CA VAL A 72 -4.50 7.75 1.33
C VAL A 72 -5.70 7.11 2.03
N LYS A 73 -6.58 6.41 1.31
CA LYS A 73 -7.70 5.65 1.91
C LYS A 73 -7.18 4.58 2.88
N ALA A 74 -6.09 3.89 2.52
CA ALA A 74 -5.44 2.90 3.37
C ALA A 74 -4.90 3.53 4.66
N ALA A 75 -4.16 4.63 4.54
CA ALA A 75 -3.59 5.37 5.66
C ALA A 75 -4.65 5.95 6.61
N ALA A 76 -5.84 6.27 6.10
CA ALA A 76 -6.95 6.76 6.90
C ALA A 76 -7.71 5.67 7.68
N ARG A 77 -7.37 4.38 7.52
CA ARG A 77 -8.04 3.29 8.24
C ARG A 77 -7.53 3.19 9.68
N PRO A 78 -8.39 2.75 10.63
CA PRO A 78 -7.93 2.33 11.95
C PRO A 78 -6.83 1.27 11.81
N ASN A 79 -5.81 1.32 12.67
CA ASN A 79 -4.64 0.42 12.68
C ASN A 79 -3.61 0.62 11.54
N ALA A 80 -3.74 1.65 10.71
CA ALA A 80 -2.70 1.99 9.74
C ALA A 80 -1.37 2.33 10.45
N HIS A 81 -0.39 1.44 10.32
CA HIS A 81 0.94 1.60 10.91
C HIS A 81 1.90 2.32 9.97
N VAL A 82 3.11 2.62 10.45
CA VAL A 82 4.13 3.43 9.73
C VAL A 82 4.39 2.99 8.29
N HIS A 83 4.38 1.70 7.99
CA HIS A 83 4.56 1.21 6.62
C HIS A 83 3.39 1.54 5.69
N ILE A 84 2.16 1.61 6.19
CA ILE A 84 0.99 2.03 5.39
C ILE A 84 1.07 3.52 5.07
N LEU A 85 1.50 4.32 6.06
CA LEU A 85 1.80 5.73 5.84
C LEU A 85 2.93 5.89 4.82
N ALA A 86 3.95 5.03 4.86
CA ALA A 86 5.03 5.04 3.90
C ALA A 86 4.54 4.71 2.48
N ILE A 87 3.62 3.74 2.30
CA ILE A 87 2.98 3.50 1.00
C ILE A 87 2.32 4.78 0.49
N ALA A 88 1.56 5.48 1.33
CA ALA A 88 0.91 6.74 0.96
C ALA A 88 1.92 7.82 0.55
N ALA A 89 2.98 8.04 1.36
CA ALA A 89 4.02 9.02 1.05
C ALA A 89 4.67 8.75 -0.33
N HIS A 90 5.03 7.49 -0.62
CA HIS A 90 5.65 7.14 -1.90
C HIS A 90 4.67 7.22 -3.08
N CYS A 91 3.41 6.82 -2.90
CA CYS A 91 2.40 6.96 -3.96
C CYS A 91 2.15 8.43 -4.30
N LEU A 92 1.98 9.28 -3.28
CA LEU A 92 1.79 10.72 -3.45
C LEU A 92 3.01 11.38 -4.11
N ALA A 93 4.22 10.99 -3.71
CA ALA A 93 5.45 11.49 -4.33
C ALA A 93 5.52 11.13 -5.83
N LEU A 94 5.24 9.87 -6.18
CA LEU A 94 5.23 9.42 -7.58
C LEU A 94 4.11 10.06 -8.42
N ALA A 95 3.00 10.45 -7.78
CA ALA A 95 1.94 11.24 -8.41
C ALA A 95 2.28 12.74 -8.52
N GLY A 96 3.41 13.21 -7.98
CA GLY A 96 3.78 14.63 -7.96
C GLY A 96 3.03 15.45 -6.90
N ARG A 97 2.28 14.80 -5.99
CA ARG A 97 1.55 15.43 -4.88
C ARG A 97 2.47 15.62 -3.66
N ILE A 98 3.55 16.39 -3.87
CA ILE A 98 4.70 16.46 -2.96
C ILE A 98 4.34 16.97 -1.55
N ASP A 99 3.49 18.00 -1.45
CA ASP A 99 3.12 18.57 -0.14
C ASP A 99 2.40 17.54 0.75
N GLU A 100 1.48 16.77 0.16
CA GLU A 100 0.78 15.69 0.86
C GLU A 100 1.75 14.55 1.23
N ALA A 101 2.68 14.22 0.33
CA ALA A 101 3.69 13.20 0.58
C ALA A 101 4.58 13.58 1.78
N LEU A 102 5.03 14.83 1.83
CA LEU A 102 5.83 15.38 2.93
C LEU A 102 5.06 15.40 4.26
N ALA A 103 3.74 15.62 4.23
CA ALA A 103 2.91 15.53 5.44
C ALA A 103 2.93 14.12 6.03
N PHE A 104 2.81 13.07 5.20
CA PHE A 104 2.96 11.69 5.64
C PHE A 104 4.38 11.38 6.11
N THR A 105 5.42 11.88 5.43
CA THR A 105 6.81 11.75 5.89
C THR A 105 7.02 12.32 7.27
N ALA A 106 6.53 13.54 7.52
CA ALA A 106 6.61 14.17 8.83
C ALA A 106 5.85 13.37 9.89
N GLN A 107 4.71 12.77 9.55
CA GLN A 107 3.97 11.89 10.48
C GLN A 107 4.78 10.63 10.81
N ILE A 108 5.39 9.99 9.82
CA ILE A 108 6.24 8.81 10.00
C ILE A 108 7.42 9.16 10.92
N HIS A 109 8.14 10.25 10.64
CA HIS A 109 9.31 10.65 11.44
C HIS A 109 8.96 11.14 12.85
N LYS A 110 7.73 11.61 13.10
CA LYS A 110 7.24 11.84 14.47
C LYS A 110 7.14 10.55 15.27
N THR A 111 6.76 9.44 14.63
CA THR A 111 6.62 8.13 15.28
C THR A 111 7.94 7.36 15.31
N LEU A 112 8.70 7.42 14.22
CA LEU A 112 9.95 6.70 14.03
C LEU A 112 10.95 7.61 13.29
N PRO A 113 11.73 8.42 14.02
CA PRO A 113 12.61 9.45 13.43
C PRO A 113 13.64 8.92 12.43
N GLY A 114 14.06 7.66 12.57
CA GLY A 114 15.06 7.02 11.71
C GLY A 114 14.49 6.26 10.52
N TYR A 115 13.18 6.33 10.24
CA TYR A 115 12.58 5.55 9.17
C TYR A 115 13.07 5.99 7.78
N GLN A 116 13.61 5.04 7.01
CA GLN A 116 14.16 5.24 5.67
C GLN A 116 13.60 4.22 4.67
N LEU A 117 13.90 4.42 3.38
CA LEU A 117 13.49 3.51 2.31
C LEU A 117 13.97 2.06 2.54
N ASN A 118 15.13 1.85 3.17
CA ASN A 118 15.62 0.51 3.46
C ASN A 118 14.74 -0.24 4.47
N ASP A 119 14.11 0.45 5.42
CA ASP A 119 13.15 -0.15 6.35
C ASP A 119 11.88 -0.58 5.60
N PHE A 120 11.45 0.23 4.64
CA PHE A 120 10.33 -0.07 3.76
C PHE A 120 10.60 -1.33 2.90
N PHE A 121 11.79 -1.47 2.30
CA PHE A 121 12.19 -2.67 1.56
C PHE A 121 12.47 -3.89 2.44
N SER A 122 12.80 -3.68 3.70
CA SER A 122 12.92 -4.75 4.68
C SER A 122 11.55 -5.34 5.01
N ALA A 123 10.52 -4.50 5.10
CA ALA A 123 9.13 -4.90 5.32
C ALA A 123 8.47 -5.49 4.05
N PHE A 124 8.79 -4.98 2.87
CA PHE A 124 8.17 -5.39 1.60
C PHE A 124 9.20 -5.89 0.59
N ARG A 125 9.07 -7.16 0.20
CA ARG A 125 9.93 -7.78 -0.82
C ARG A 125 9.46 -7.44 -2.23
N PHE A 126 9.83 -6.26 -2.70
CA PHE A 126 9.51 -5.80 -4.05
C PHE A 126 10.45 -6.38 -5.13
N SER A 127 9.89 -6.59 -6.32
CA SER A 127 10.68 -6.80 -7.55
C SER A 127 11.63 -5.62 -7.85
N PRO A 128 12.75 -5.84 -8.57
CA PRO A 128 13.72 -4.78 -8.88
C PRO A 128 13.10 -3.55 -9.55
N ASP A 129 12.17 -3.74 -10.48
CA ASP A 129 11.48 -2.65 -11.17
C ASP A 129 10.64 -1.81 -10.22
N ALA A 130 9.92 -2.46 -9.31
CA ALA A 130 9.15 -1.78 -8.28
C ALA A 130 10.05 -1.02 -7.30
N GLN A 131 11.20 -1.60 -6.88
CA GLN A 131 12.16 -0.89 -6.04
C GLN A 131 12.69 0.39 -6.70
N SER A 132 12.93 0.38 -8.01
CA SER A 132 13.38 1.57 -8.74
C SER A 132 12.36 2.71 -8.68
N LEU A 133 11.07 2.40 -8.80
CA LEU A 133 9.99 3.39 -8.63
C LEU A 133 9.98 3.95 -7.20
N TYR A 134 10.07 3.09 -6.18
CA TYR A 134 10.09 3.57 -4.80
C TYR A 134 11.33 4.41 -4.47
N ARG A 135 12.51 4.11 -5.05
CA ARG A 135 13.69 4.98 -4.94
C ARG A 135 13.44 6.37 -5.53
N GLN A 136 12.79 6.44 -6.70
CA GLN A 136 12.43 7.71 -7.32
C GLN A 136 11.45 8.52 -6.45
N GLY A 137 10.45 7.86 -5.84
CA GLY A 137 9.54 8.51 -4.90
C GLY A 137 10.28 9.02 -3.66
N ALA A 138 11.11 8.17 -3.04
CA ALA A 138 11.85 8.49 -1.83
C ALA A 138 12.81 9.68 -1.99
N GLN A 139 13.46 9.80 -3.15
CA GLN A 139 14.32 10.95 -3.48
C GLN A 139 13.57 12.29 -3.44
N GLN A 140 12.29 12.30 -3.83
CA GLN A 140 11.48 13.54 -3.87
C GLN A 140 11.03 14.00 -2.48
N ILE A 141 11.03 13.10 -1.49
CA ILE A 141 10.52 13.35 -0.13
C ILE A 141 11.57 13.19 0.97
N GLY A 142 12.85 13.05 0.61
CA GLY A 142 13.96 12.95 1.56
C GLY A 142 13.97 11.65 2.39
N MET A 143 13.51 10.53 1.81
CA MET A 143 13.50 9.20 2.45
C MET A 143 14.50 8.21 1.83
N ALA A 144 15.37 8.66 0.92
CA ALA A 144 16.25 7.81 0.12
C ALA A 144 17.33 7.09 0.93
#